data_AF-A0A7W8WIC9-F1
#
_entry.id   AF-A0A7W8WIC9-F1
#
_cell.length_a   1.000
_cell.length_b   1.000
_cell.length_c   1.000
_cell.angle_alpha   90.00
_cell.angle_beta   90.00
_cell.angle_gamma   90.00
#
_symmetry.space_group_name_H-M   'P 1'
#
loop_
_entity.id
_entity.type
_entity.pdbx_description
1 polymer ?
#
loop_
_entity_poly.entity_id
_entity_poly.type
_entity_poly.pdbx_seq_one_letter_code
_entity_poly.pdbx_strand_id
1 'polypeptide(L)' 'MGRMAAPIEVAQSVLFLASPAASYVTGQIIAADGGFTVG' A
#
# COMPACT_ATOMS: atom_id res chain seq x y z
N MET A 1 10.74 7.66 3.53
CA MET A 1 10.98 8.13 2.13
C MET A 1 11.12 9.65 1.99
N GLY A 2 10.61 10.48 2.92
CA GLY A 2 10.91 11.92 2.94
C GLY A 2 10.30 12.74 1.80
N ARG A 3 9.31 12.19 1.09
CA ARG A 3 8.59 12.86 0.00
C ARG A 3 7.14 12.40 -0.04
N MET A 4 6.30 13.16 -0.72
CA MET A 4 4.94 12.73 -1.07
C MET A 4 5.00 11.59 -2.09
N ALA A 5 4.08 10.62 -1.94
CA ALA A 5 3.87 9.58 -2.94
C ALA A 5 3.14 10.15 -4.16
N ALA A 6 3.50 9.70 -5.36
CA ALA A 6 2.67 9.93 -6.54
C ALA A 6 1.40 9.07 -6.46
N PRO A 7 0.28 9.49 -7.07
CA PRO A 7 -0.97 8.72 -7.06
C PRO A 7 -0.81 7.27 -7.52
N ILE A 8 0.06 7.04 -8.51
CA ILE A 8 0.33 5.70 -9.03
C ILE A 8 0.97 4.77 -7.98
N GLU A 9 1.79 5.29 -7.07
CA GLU A 9 2.44 4.50 -6.03
C GLU A 9 1.42 3.95 -5.02
N VAL A 10 0.39 4.75 -4.70
CA VAL A 10 -0.75 4.28 -3.88
C VAL A 10 -1.61 3.28 -4.66
N ALA A 11 -1.88 3.56 -5.94
CA ALA A 11 -2.68 2.68 -6.78
C ALA A 11 -2.08 1.28 -6.96
N GLN A 12 -0.75 1.14 -6.98
CA GLN A 12 -0.10 -0.18 -7.01
C GLN A 12 -0.39 -1.02 -5.76
N SER A 13 -0.50 -0.39 -4.59
CA SER A 13 -0.87 -1.09 -3.35
C SER A 13 -2.30 -1.61 -3.41
N VAL A 14 -3.22 -0.81 -3.97
CA VAL A 14 -4.61 -1.23 -4.21
C VAL A 14 -4.68 -2.34 -5.25
N LEU A 15 -3.92 -2.22 -6.34
CA LEU A 15 -3.86 -3.23 -7.40
C LEU A 15 -3.37 -4.58 -6.86
N PHE A 16 -2.34 -4.58 -6.02
CA PHE A 16 -1.88 -5.79 -5.35
C PHE A 16 -3.00 -6.43 -4.52
N LEU A 17 -3.69 -5.65 -3.69
CA LEU A 17 -4.79 -6.13 -2.85
C LEU A 17 -5.98 -6.66 -3.66
N ALA A 18 -6.24 -6.09 -4.83
CA ALA A 18 -7.29 -6.56 -5.75
C ALA A 18 -6.87 -7.76 -6.60
N SER A 19 -5.58 -8.12 -6.61
CA SER A 19 -5.05 -9.19 -7.45
C SER A 19 -5.17 -10.57 -6.79
N PRO A 20 -5.09 -11.66 -7.57
CA PRO A 20 -5.03 -13.02 -7.03
C PRO A 20 -3.87 -13.26 -6.05
N ALA A 21 -2.80 -12.46 -6.13
CA ALA A 21 -1.65 -12.57 -5.24
C ALA A 21 -2.00 -12.25 -3.78
N ALA A 22 -3.05 -11.47 -3.53
CA ALA A 22 -3.55 -11.14 -2.20
C ALA A 22 -4.66 -12.08 -1.72
N SER A 23 -4.87 -13.24 -2.34
CA SER A 23 -5.99 -14.16 -2.05
C SER A 23 -6.14 -14.61 -0.59
N TYR A 24 -5.09 -14.50 0.22
CA TYR A 24 -5.12 -14.83 1.65
C TYR A 24 -4.90 -13.62 2.57
N VAL A 25 -4.85 -12.41 2.01
CA VAL A 25 -4.67 -11.17 2.76
C VAL A 25 -6.04 -10.54 3.02
N THR A 26 -6.51 -10.60 4.26
CA THR A 26 -7.78 -10.02 4.68
C THR A 26 -7.70 -9.48 6.11
N GLY A 27 -8.55 -8.50 6.44
CA GLY A 27 -8.61 -7.87 7.76
C GLY A 27 -7.39 -7.04 8.15
N GLN A 28 -6.49 -6.76 7.20
CA GLN A 28 -5.27 -5.98 7.43
C GLN A 28 -5.41 -4.54 6.93
N ILE A 29 -4.73 -3.62 7.63
CA ILE A 29 -4.55 -2.24 7.19
C ILE A 29 -3.12 -2.11 6.67
N ILE A 30 -2.97 -1.79 5.38
CA ILE A 30 -1.65 -1.56 4.76
C ILE A 30 -1.41 -0.06 4.66
N ALA A 31 -0.39 0.43 5.35
CA ALA A 31 0.06 1.82 5.25
C ALA A 31 0.95 2.01 4.00
N ALA A 32 0.45 2.76 3.02
CA ALA A 32 1.20 3.16 1.82
C ALA A 32 1.69 4.62 1.96
N ASP A 33 2.52 4.89 2.96
CA ASP A 33 2.88 6.24 3.39
C ASP A 33 4.40 6.52 3.37
N GLY A 34 5.18 5.63 2.75
CA GLY A 34 6.63 5.75 2.69
C GLY A 34 7.34 5.61 4.05
N GLY A 35 6.70 4.96 5.02
CA GLY A 35 7.20 4.72 6.38
C GLY A 35 6.92 5.87 7.35
N PHE A 36 6.01 6.78 7.00
CA PHE A 36 5.72 7.96 7.82
C PHE A 36 5.08 7.59 9.18
N THR A 37 4.15 6.64 9.20
CA THR A 37 3.44 6.21 10.43
C THR A 37 4.31 5.36 11.37
N VAL A 38 5.42 4.81 10.87
CA VAL A 38 6.34 3.98 11.67
C VAL A 38 7.43 4.85 12.35
N GLY A 39 7.56 6.11 11.93
CA GLY A 39 8.53 7.08 12.46
C GLY A 39 8.14 7.71 13.79
#